data_AF-A0A1Y1S5R9-F1
#
_entry.id   AF-A0A1Y1S5R9-F1
#
_cell.length_a   1.000
_cell.length_b   1.000
_cell.length_c   1.000
_cell.angle_alpha   90.00
_cell.angle_beta   90.00
_cell.angle_gamma   90.00
#
_symmetry.space_group_name_H-M   'P 1'
#
loop_
_entity.id
_entity.type
_entity.pdbx_description
1 polymer ?
#
loop_
_entity_poly.entity_id
_entity_poly.type
_entity_poly.pdbx_seq_one_letter_code
_entity_poly.pdbx_strand_id
1 'polypeptide(L)'
;MIKHGVKEEVERDEELKEYLAVCKMDENTVEEVFSKWSLLASLNPEHQFAWNILKLFMLKLEGELNYKMDQKYSKYKNLLENDELEDVSDFEKKYVLSQDSITITGIQNNCKSYAVWNHRKYIYRYINKERDYKLCKRLFEMDPRNFHCWNYSRSNGYSYEMDLMNPSSLKCTNVSKMVAIDPGNRAYWELLQVNALKKEAFYLKLHQEYAKIIFMEPFKGRIVFGEREVAVNWTKCVKLDYNGPFNQDTILGKKEGEGSMAEATLNLNQYSFKQIDEPSIVSMVLELEPSNCHALKTRAFFKNDRCLIAVIKS
;
A
#
# COMPACT_ATOMS: atom_id res chain seq x y z
N MET A 1 -21.96 6.64 -7.31
CA MET A 1 -21.37 7.96 -7.02
C MET A 1 -21.31 8.09 -5.51
N ILE A 2 -20.14 7.86 -4.88
CA ILE A 2 -20.00 7.97 -3.42
C ILE A 2 -19.97 9.47 -3.10
N LYS A 3 -21.01 9.98 -2.43
CA LYS A 3 -21.07 11.39 -2.00
C LYS A 3 -19.86 11.64 -1.08
N HIS A 4 -18.89 12.42 -1.54
CA HIS A 4 -17.84 12.92 -0.66
C HIS A 4 -18.44 13.92 0.33
N GLY A 5 -18.66 13.47 1.57
CA GLY A 5 -18.17 14.20 2.73
C GLY A 5 -19.06 15.22 3.41
N VAL A 6 -20.34 15.38 3.06
CA VAL A 6 -21.31 16.06 3.93
C VAL A 6 -22.62 15.28 3.88
N LYS A 7 -22.87 14.49 4.94
CA LYS A 7 -24.19 13.89 5.15
C LYS A 7 -25.20 14.99 5.41
N GLU A 8 -26.44 14.76 4.98
CA GLU A 8 -27.51 15.71 5.23
C GLU A 8 -27.72 15.84 6.75
N GLU A 9 -28.15 17.00 7.22
CA GLU A 9 -28.26 17.28 8.66
C GLU A 9 -29.18 16.28 9.38
N VAL A 10 -30.24 15.85 8.71
CA VAL A 10 -31.19 14.83 9.18
C VAL A 10 -30.52 13.47 9.35
N GLU A 11 -29.66 13.03 8.42
CA GLU A 11 -28.92 11.77 8.53
C GLU A 11 -27.96 11.79 9.73
N ARG A 12 -27.35 12.95 10.02
CA ARG A 12 -26.45 13.10 11.18
C ARG A 12 -27.20 13.00 12.51
N ASP A 13 -28.41 13.52 12.59
CA ASP A 13 -29.24 13.46 13.79
C ASP A 13 -29.72 12.04 14.09
N GLU A 14 -30.06 11.27 13.06
CA GLU A 14 -30.43 9.86 13.21
C GLU A 14 -29.23 9.01 13.66
N GLU A 15 -28.06 9.19 13.04
CA GLU A 15 -26.83 8.50 13.45
C GLU A 15 -26.41 8.84 14.88
N LEU A 16 -26.57 10.10 15.29
CA LEU A 16 -26.29 10.51 16.66
C LEU A 16 -27.28 9.87 17.64
N LYS A 17 -28.58 9.81 17.31
CA LYS A 17 -29.58 9.13 18.14
C LYS A 17 -29.27 7.65 18.29
N GLU A 18 -28.91 6.97 17.20
CA GLU A 18 -28.50 5.56 17.22
C GLU A 18 -27.25 5.37 18.09
N TYR A 19 -26.21 6.17 17.88
CA TYR A 19 -24.99 6.13 18.68
C TYR A 19 -25.27 6.33 20.18
N LEU A 20 -26.11 7.30 20.54
CA LEU A 20 -26.51 7.57 21.92
C LEU A 20 -27.36 6.45 22.52
N ALA A 21 -28.18 5.76 21.71
CA ALA A 21 -28.92 4.59 22.15
C ALA A 21 -27.97 3.43 22.47
N VAL A 22 -26.99 3.16 21.60
CA VAL A 22 -25.97 2.13 21.84
C VAL A 22 -25.13 2.45 23.07
N CYS A 23 -24.78 3.73 23.30
CA CYS A 23 -24.07 4.15 24.52
C CYS A 23 -24.79 3.77 25.83
N LYS A 24 -26.13 3.67 25.79
CA LYS A 24 -26.98 3.31 26.94
C LYS A 24 -27.20 1.80 27.11
N MET A 25 -26.73 0.97 26.18
CA MET A 25 -26.84 -0.49 26.32
C MET A 25 -26.10 -0.97 27.56
N ASP A 26 -26.64 -2.03 28.16
CA ASP A 26 -26.04 -2.72 29.29
C ASP A 26 -24.68 -3.34 28.93
N GLU A 27 -23.91 -3.64 29.96
CA GLU A 27 -22.54 -4.15 29.88
C GLU A 27 -22.27 -5.09 31.07
N ASN A 28 -23.26 -5.90 31.44
CA ASN A 28 -23.24 -6.75 32.62
C ASN A 28 -22.78 -8.17 32.26
N THR A 29 -22.95 -8.57 31.01
CA THR A 29 -22.48 -9.87 30.48
C THR A 29 -21.43 -9.71 29.39
N VAL A 30 -20.67 -10.76 29.10
CA VAL A 30 -19.71 -10.79 27.99
C VAL A 30 -20.40 -10.54 26.64
N GLU A 31 -21.61 -11.07 26.47
CA GLU A 31 -22.41 -10.87 25.27
C GLU A 31 -22.83 -9.42 25.07
N GLU A 32 -23.35 -8.80 26.12
CA GLU A 32 -23.76 -7.39 26.10
C GLU A 32 -22.56 -6.48 25.81
N VAL A 33 -21.42 -6.75 26.45
CA VAL A 33 -20.16 -6.03 26.19
C VAL A 33 -19.77 -6.18 24.72
N PHE A 34 -19.74 -7.39 24.18
CA PHE A 34 -19.38 -7.58 22.77
C PHE A 34 -20.35 -6.87 21.84
N SER A 35 -21.65 -7.04 22.05
CA SER A 35 -22.70 -6.44 21.22
C SER A 35 -22.61 -4.91 21.22
N LYS A 36 -22.48 -4.29 22.40
CA LYS A 36 -22.38 -2.83 22.51
C LYS A 36 -21.14 -2.29 21.81
N TRP A 37 -19.97 -2.86 22.12
CA TRP A 37 -18.71 -2.30 21.64
C TRP A 37 -18.45 -2.62 20.16
N SER A 38 -18.98 -3.72 19.63
CA SER A 38 -18.97 -3.99 18.17
C SER A 38 -19.83 -2.99 17.39
N LEU A 39 -21.01 -2.64 17.91
CA LEU A 39 -21.86 -1.61 17.33
C LEU A 39 -21.19 -0.23 17.39
N LEU A 40 -20.66 0.18 18.54
CA LEU A 40 -19.95 1.48 18.68
C LEU A 40 -18.73 1.57 17.76
N ALA A 41 -17.96 0.48 17.63
CA ALA A 41 -16.83 0.42 16.71
C ALA A 41 -17.25 0.55 15.25
N SER A 42 -18.40 -0.02 14.87
CA SER A 42 -18.95 0.07 13.52
C SER A 42 -19.50 1.47 13.22
N LEU A 43 -20.29 2.05 14.13
CA LEU A 43 -20.91 3.37 13.98
C LEU A 43 -19.86 4.50 14.01
N ASN A 44 -18.88 4.37 14.89
CA ASN A 44 -17.77 5.32 15.02
C ASN A 44 -16.42 4.59 14.88
N PRO A 45 -15.91 4.45 13.65
CA PRO A 45 -14.59 3.89 13.37
C PRO A 45 -13.45 4.50 14.18
N GLU A 46 -13.53 5.77 14.60
CA GLU A 46 -12.50 6.45 15.40
C GLU A 46 -12.60 6.17 16.90
N HIS A 47 -13.59 5.40 17.36
CA HIS A 47 -13.78 5.11 18.78
C HIS A 47 -12.71 4.12 19.29
N GLN A 48 -11.52 4.63 19.60
CA GLN A 48 -10.37 3.82 20.02
C GLN A 48 -10.66 2.89 21.20
N PHE A 49 -11.47 3.35 22.16
CA PHE A 49 -11.86 2.53 23.31
C PHE A 49 -12.68 1.30 22.90
N ALA A 50 -13.65 1.44 21.98
CA ALA A 50 -14.45 0.32 21.48
C ALA A 50 -13.57 -0.76 20.85
N TRP A 51 -12.65 -0.36 19.97
CA TRP A 51 -11.66 -1.28 19.38
C TRP A 51 -10.79 -1.94 20.44
N ASN A 52 -10.34 -1.21 21.45
CA ASN A 52 -9.54 -1.78 22.53
C ASN A 52 -10.33 -2.80 23.38
N ILE A 53 -11.64 -2.61 23.58
CA ILE A 53 -12.48 -3.62 24.25
C ILE A 53 -12.56 -4.89 23.39
N LEU A 54 -12.76 -4.77 22.08
CA LEU A 54 -12.81 -5.92 21.18
C LEU A 54 -11.50 -6.74 21.17
N LYS A 55 -10.35 -6.09 21.44
CA LYS A 55 -9.07 -6.79 21.60
C LYS A 55 -9.02 -7.69 22.84
N LEU A 56 -9.77 -7.37 23.89
CA LEU A 56 -9.81 -8.20 25.11
C LEU A 56 -10.35 -9.60 24.82
N PHE A 57 -11.29 -9.74 23.88
CA PHE A 57 -11.82 -11.04 23.47
C PHE A 57 -10.74 -11.90 22.82
N MET A 58 -9.84 -11.30 22.03
CA MET A 58 -8.70 -12.03 21.48
C MET A 58 -7.70 -12.39 22.56
N LEU A 59 -7.37 -11.47 23.47
CA LEU A 59 -6.51 -11.79 24.61
C LEU A 59 -7.08 -12.92 25.48
N LYS A 60 -8.40 -12.99 25.66
CA LYS A 60 -9.07 -14.11 26.34
C LYS A 60 -8.89 -15.42 25.57
N LEU A 61 -9.16 -15.43 24.26
CA LEU A 61 -8.95 -16.61 23.40
C LEU A 61 -7.49 -17.10 23.44
N GLU A 62 -6.54 -16.16 23.50
CA GLU A 62 -5.10 -16.44 23.51
C GLU A 62 -4.55 -16.79 24.89
N GLY A 63 -5.35 -16.66 25.96
CA GLY A 63 -4.88 -16.85 27.34
C GLY A 63 -3.96 -15.74 27.85
N GLU A 64 -3.95 -14.58 27.21
CA GLU A 64 -3.06 -13.44 27.48
C GLU A 64 -3.74 -12.28 28.25
N LEU A 65 -4.91 -12.54 28.86
CA LEU A 65 -5.69 -11.53 29.56
C LEU A 65 -4.99 -11.01 30.85
N ASN A 66 -3.96 -11.71 31.31
CA ASN A 66 -3.15 -11.39 32.50
C ASN A 66 -2.27 -10.12 32.36
N TYR A 67 -2.21 -9.50 31.18
CA TYR A 67 -1.43 -8.28 30.95
C TYR A 67 -1.87 -7.11 31.84
N LYS A 68 -0.92 -6.21 32.19
CA LYS A 68 -1.21 -4.99 32.96
C LYS A 68 -1.92 -3.98 32.07
N MET A 69 -3.17 -3.67 32.40
CA MET A 69 -4.01 -2.75 31.64
C MET A 69 -4.36 -1.50 32.46
N ASP A 70 -4.74 -0.43 31.76
CA ASP A 70 -5.33 0.76 32.36
C ASP A 70 -6.62 0.40 33.13
N GLN A 71 -6.85 1.03 34.27
CA GLN A 71 -7.98 0.77 35.17
C GLN A 71 -9.34 0.86 34.47
N LYS A 72 -9.46 1.69 33.44
CA LYS A 72 -10.69 1.81 32.65
C LYS A 72 -11.12 0.51 31.95
N TYR A 73 -10.21 -0.46 31.81
CA TYR A 73 -10.51 -1.77 31.22
C TYR A 73 -10.84 -2.85 32.24
N SER A 74 -10.63 -2.60 33.54
CA SER A 74 -10.71 -3.63 34.59
C SER A 74 -12.09 -4.29 34.68
N LYS A 75 -13.17 -3.53 34.48
CA LYS A 75 -14.54 -4.08 34.46
C LYS A 75 -14.68 -5.19 33.41
N TYR A 76 -14.30 -4.90 32.17
CA TYR A 76 -14.45 -5.81 31.03
C TYR A 76 -13.50 -6.98 31.11
N LYS A 77 -12.27 -6.73 31.58
CA LYS A 77 -11.31 -7.78 31.88
C LYS A 77 -11.88 -8.77 32.90
N ASN A 78 -12.39 -8.30 34.03
CA ASN A 78 -12.94 -9.16 35.07
C ASN A 78 -14.15 -9.98 34.57
N LEU A 79 -15.01 -9.37 33.76
CA LEU A 79 -16.13 -10.09 33.13
C LEU A 79 -15.62 -11.23 32.24
N LEU A 80 -14.65 -10.95 31.37
CA LEU A 80 -14.05 -11.95 30.49
C LEU A 80 -13.25 -13.01 31.27
N GLU A 81 -12.59 -12.67 32.37
CA GLU A 81 -11.86 -13.64 33.21
C GLU A 81 -12.81 -14.65 33.85
N ASN A 82 -13.95 -14.17 34.36
CA ASN A 82 -14.95 -14.99 35.04
C ASN A 82 -15.90 -15.73 34.08
N ASP A 83 -15.86 -15.41 32.79
CA ASP A 83 -16.59 -16.11 31.76
C ASP A 83 -15.96 -17.49 31.52
N GLU A 84 -16.71 -18.54 31.86
CA GLU A 84 -16.31 -19.92 31.60
C GLU A 84 -16.42 -20.18 30.09
N LEU A 85 -15.27 -20.44 29.47
CA LEU A 85 -15.22 -20.83 28.06
C LEU A 85 -15.77 -22.25 27.92
N GLU A 86 -17.06 -22.39 27.64
CA GLU A 86 -17.69 -23.70 27.40
C GLU A 86 -17.06 -24.41 26.20
N ASP A 87 -16.81 -23.68 25.10
CA ASP A 87 -16.13 -24.17 23.90
C ASP A 87 -15.29 -23.05 23.25
N VAL A 88 -13.99 -23.31 23.10
CA VAL A 88 -13.01 -22.40 22.48
C VAL A 88 -13.36 -22.09 21.02
N SER A 89 -13.82 -23.10 20.26
CA SER A 89 -14.20 -22.94 18.85
C SER A 89 -15.42 -22.03 18.70
N ASP A 90 -16.40 -22.17 19.58
CA ASP A 90 -17.60 -21.33 19.53
C ASP A 90 -17.31 -19.90 19.98
N PHE A 91 -16.47 -19.73 21.00
CA PHE A 91 -15.97 -18.41 21.39
C PHE A 91 -15.20 -17.72 20.25
N GLU A 92 -14.28 -18.44 19.59
CA GLU A 92 -13.51 -17.92 18.46
C GLU A 92 -14.44 -17.47 17.32
N LYS A 93 -15.39 -18.32 16.92
CA LYS A 93 -16.36 -17.98 15.86
C LYS A 93 -17.19 -16.77 16.22
N LYS A 94 -17.73 -16.76 17.44
CA LYS A 94 -18.69 -15.76 17.89
C LYS A 94 -18.04 -14.39 18.08
N TYR A 95 -16.87 -14.35 18.71
CA TYR A 95 -16.27 -13.09 19.16
C TYR A 95 -15.03 -12.67 18.38
N VAL A 96 -14.31 -13.59 17.74
CA VAL A 96 -13.04 -13.26 17.05
C VAL A 96 -13.22 -13.23 15.54
N LEU A 97 -13.78 -14.29 14.94
CA LEU A 97 -14.00 -14.32 13.48
C LEU A 97 -15.04 -13.29 13.03
N SER A 98 -16.05 -13.01 13.85
CA SER A 98 -17.04 -11.95 13.58
C SER A 98 -16.41 -10.55 13.51
N GLN A 99 -15.22 -10.32 14.07
CA GLN A 99 -14.55 -9.03 13.97
C GLN A 99 -14.02 -8.71 12.57
N ASP A 100 -13.91 -9.71 11.67
CA ASP A 100 -13.60 -9.45 10.25
C ASP A 100 -14.71 -8.60 9.62
N SER A 101 -15.98 -8.93 9.84
CA SER A 101 -17.10 -8.13 9.30
C SER A 101 -17.18 -6.76 9.95
N ILE A 102 -16.95 -6.66 11.27
CA ILE A 102 -16.97 -5.39 12.00
C ILE A 102 -15.89 -4.43 11.46
N THR A 103 -14.66 -4.92 11.22
CA THR A 103 -13.60 -4.09 10.63
C THR A 103 -13.88 -3.72 9.17
N ILE A 104 -14.52 -4.59 8.39
CA ILE A 104 -14.96 -4.25 7.03
C ILE A 104 -15.98 -3.11 7.07
N THR A 105 -17.00 -3.19 7.94
CA THR A 105 -17.98 -2.12 8.13
C THR A 105 -17.30 -0.83 8.58
N GLY A 106 -16.37 -0.90 9.53
CA GLY A 106 -15.59 0.25 9.98
C GLY A 106 -14.78 0.91 8.85
N ILE A 107 -14.16 0.10 7.97
CA ILE A 107 -13.45 0.59 6.78
C ILE A 107 -14.41 1.21 5.77
N GLN A 108 -15.61 0.66 5.59
CA GLN A 108 -16.62 1.23 4.69
C GLN A 108 -17.10 2.61 5.19
N ASN A 109 -17.29 2.74 6.50
CA ASN A 109 -17.70 4.00 7.14
C ASN A 109 -16.57 5.04 7.14
N ASN A 110 -15.34 4.61 7.42
CA ASN A 110 -14.15 5.46 7.31
C ASN A 110 -12.91 4.64 6.90
N CYS A 111 -12.59 4.66 5.61
CA CYS A 111 -11.48 3.90 5.05
C CYS A 111 -10.09 4.45 5.44
N LYS A 112 -10.04 5.58 6.17
CA LYS A 112 -8.82 6.23 6.69
C LYS A 112 -8.72 6.12 8.22
N SER A 113 -9.54 5.29 8.84
CA SER A 113 -9.51 5.17 10.29
C SER A 113 -8.28 4.44 10.82
N TYR A 114 -7.45 5.14 11.60
CA TYR A 114 -6.29 4.51 12.23
C TYR A 114 -6.69 3.39 13.19
N ALA A 115 -7.76 3.59 13.95
CA ALA A 115 -8.20 2.62 14.95
C ALA A 115 -8.66 1.31 14.28
N VAL A 116 -9.48 1.39 13.21
CA VAL A 116 -9.91 0.21 12.45
C VAL A 116 -8.73 -0.53 11.82
N TRP A 117 -7.82 0.18 11.15
CA TRP A 117 -6.68 -0.46 10.49
C TRP A 117 -5.71 -1.09 11.50
N ASN A 118 -5.50 -0.46 12.65
CA ASN A 118 -4.73 -1.04 13.75
C ASN A 118 -5.41 -2.32 14.27
N HIS A 119 -6.71 -2.27 14.49
CA HIS A 119 -7.47 -3.45 14.93
C HIS A 119 -7.46 -4.57 13.89
N ARG A 120 -7.61 -4.25 12.61
CA ARG A 120 -7.56 -5.23 11.51
C ARG A 120 -6.21 -5.95 11.42
N LYS A 121 -5.09 -5.24 11.68
CA LYS A 121 -3.76 -5.87 11.80
C LYS A 121 -3.71 -6.86 12.96
N TYR A 122 -4.35 -6.52 14.06
CA TYR A 122 -4.36 -7.35 15.26
C TYR A 122 -5.15 -8.65 15.03
N ILE A 123 -6.31 -8.59 14.37
CA ILE A 123 -7.10 -9.77 14.01
C ILE A 123 -6.57 -10.51 12.77
N TYR A 124 -5.45 -10.06 12.17
CA TYR A 124 -5.00 -10.54 10.86
C TYR A 124 -4.89 -12.06 10.82
N ARG A 125 -4.32 -12.72 11.84
CA ARG A 125 -4.17 -14.20 11.83
C ARG A 125 -5.50 -14.96 11.66
N TYR A 126 -6.62 -14.35 12.01
CA TYR A 126 -7.95 -14.97 12.03
C TYR A 126 -8.77 -14.73 10.75
N ILE A 127 -8.35 -13.80 9.89
CA ILE A 127 -9.12 -13.45 8.69
C ILE A 127 -8.68 -14.25 7.45
N ASN A 128 -9.60 -14.44 6.51
CA ASN A 128 -9.32 -15.04 5.21
C ASN A 128 -8.42 -14.11 4.37
N LYS A 129 -7.18 -14.55 4.10
CA LYS A 129 -6.15 -13.75 3.41
C LYS A 129 -6.52 -13.40 1.97
N GLU A 130 -7.19 -14.30 1.27
CA GLU A 130 -7.58 -14.06 -0.12
C GLU A 130 -8.68 -12.99 -0.19
N ARG A 131 -9.67 -13.06 0.71
CA ARG A 131 -10.71 -12.04 0.86
C ARG A 131 -10.10 -10.70 1.24
N ASP A 132 -9.16 -10.69 2.19
CA ASP A 132 -8.50 -9.48 2.67
C ASP A 132 -7.62 -8.82 1.58
N TYR A 133 -6.90 -9.63 0.79
CA TYR A 133 -6.19 -9.14 -0.39
C TYR A 133 -7.14 -8.51 -1.42
N LYS A 134 -8.31 -9.12 -1.66
CA LYS A 134 -9.34 -8.57 -2.56
C LYS A 134 -9.95 -7.27 -2.01
N LEU A 135 -10.13 -7.15 -0.69
CA LEU A 135 -10.58 -5.91 -0.05
C LEU A 135 -9.58 -4.78 -0.32
N CYS A 136 -8.30 -4.99 -0.05
CA CYS A 136 -7.25 -4.00 -0.30
C CYS A 136 -7.17 -3.61 -1.78
N LYS A 137 -7.29 -4.58 -2.71
CA LYS A 137 -7.36 -4.31 -4.15
C LYS A 137 -8.51 -3.35 -4.49
N ARG A 138 -9.72 -3.63 -4.01
CA ARG A 138 -10.90 -2.78 -4.23
C ARG A 138 -10.70 -1.38 -3.65
N LEU A 139 -10.08 -1.27 -2.47
CA LEU A 139 -9.78 0.03 -1.87
C LEU A 139 -8.79 0.84 -2.71
N PHE A 140 -7.80 0.21 -3.36
CA PHE A 140 -6.91 0.90 -4.29
C PHE A 140 -7.59 1.29 -5.60
N GLU A 141 -8.53 0.48 -6.10
CA GLU A 141 -9.37 0.83 -7.25
C GLU A 141 -10.25 2.05 -6.94
N MET A 142 -10.69 2.22 -5.68
CA MET A 142 -11.52 3.35 -5.24
C MET A 142 -10.71 4.60 -4.86
N ASP A 143 -9.66 4.44 -4.07
CA ASP A 143 -8.73 5.51 -3.67
C ASP A 143 -7.30 4.96 -3.72
N PRO A 144 -6.60 5.11 -4.85
CA PRO A 144 -5.23 4.64 -4.97
C PRO A 144 -4.30 5.32 -3.95
N ARG A 145 -4.68 6.50 -3.42
CA ARG A 145 -3.86 7.26 -2.45
C ARG A 145 -4.09 6.84 -1.01
N ASN A 146 -4.95 5.86 -0.73
CA ASN A 146 -5.24 5.40 0.63
C ASN A 146 -3.99 4.80 1.30
N PHE A 147 -3.23 5.65 1.99
CA PHE A 147 -1.96 5.28 2.60
C PHE A 147 -2.14 4.28 3.75
N HIS A 148 -3.31 4.24 4.40
CA HIS A 148 -3.59 3.25 5.44
C HIS A 148 -3.66 1.85 4.85
N CYS A 149 -4.41 1.69 3.76
CA CYS A 149 -4.50 0.44 3.00
C CYS A 149 -3.12 0.01 2.47
N TRP A 150 -2.32 0.95 1.95
CA TRP A 150 -0.94 0.67 1.53
C TRP A 150 -0.05 0.22 2.67
N ASN A 151 -0.10 0.89 3.82
CA ASN A 151 0.68 0.52 5.00
C ASN A 151 0.25 -0.83 5.58
N TYR A 152 -1.04 -1.13 5.58
CA TYR A 152 -1.59 -2.42 5.98
C TYR A 152 -1.15 -3.54 5.04
N SER A 153 -1.33 -3.35 3.73
CA SER A 153 -0.95 -4.31 2.69
C SER A 153 0.52 -4.69 2.79
N ARG A 154 1.40 -3.70 2.93
CA ARG A 154 2.85 -3.94 3.09
C ARG A 154 3.20 -4.66 4.38
N SER A 155 2.59 -4.31 5.52
CA SER A 155 2.89 -4.99 6.78
C SER A 155 2.50 -6.47 6.76
N ASN A 156 1.54 -6.82 5.90
CA ASN A 156 1.03 -8.17 5.74
C ASN A 156 1.63 -8.91 4.53
N GLY A 157 2.63 -8.33 3.86
CA GLY A 157 3.32 -8.97 2.74
C GLY A 157 2.51 -9.04 1.44
N TYR A 158 1.41 -8.30 1.32
CA TYR A 158 0.67 -8.22 0.05
C TYR A 158 1.46 -7.41 -0.98
N SER A 159 1.51 -7.95 -2.19
CA SER A 159 2.15 -7.31 -3.33
C SER A 159 1.10 -6.83 -4.32
N TYR A 160 1.10 -5.51 -4.55
CA TYR A 160 0.28 -4.86 -5.57
C TYR A 160 1.19 -4.14 -6.55
N GLU A 161 0.67 -3.91 -7.76
CA GLU A 161 1.34 -3.06 -8.74
C GLU A 161 1.50 -1.64 -8.17
N MET A 162 2.73 -1.14 -8.13
CA MET A 162 3.03 0.19 -7.62
C MET A 162 2.75 1.23 -8.69
N ASP A 163 2.10 2.32 -8.30
CA ASP A 163 1.94 3.50 -9.14
C ASP A 163 3.04 4.50 -8.81
N LEU A 164 4.01 4.62 -9.72
CA LEU A 164 5.18 5.51 -9.57
C LEU A 164 4.82 7.01 -9.51
N MET A 165 3.57 7.37 -9.84
CA MET A 165 3.05 8.73 -9.72
C MET A 165 2.22 8.94 -8.45
N ASN A 166 2.08 7.90 -7.62
CA ASN A 166 1.33 7.94 -6.38
C ASN A 166 2.26 7.73 -5.18
N PRO A 167 2.61 8.79 -4.45
CA PRO A 167 3.50 8.72 -3.30
C PRO A 167 3.04 7.75 -2.20
N SER A 168 1.73 7.52 -2.06
CA SER A 168 1.18 6.57 -1.10
C SER A 168 1.45 5.12 -1.48
N SER A 169 1.57 4.82 -2.79
CA SER A 169 1.93 3.48 -3.30
C SER A 169 3.41 3.17 -3.11
N LEU A 170 4.23 4.22 -3.19
CA LEU A 170 5.65 4.18 -2.91
C LEU A 170 5.85 4.18 -1.39
N LYS A 171 6.95 3.58 -0.91
CA LYS A 171 7.26 3.72 0.53
C LYS A 171 7.34 5.21 0.86
N CYS A 172 6.58 5.65 1.87
CA CYS A 172 6.72 7.01 2.40
C CYS A 172 8.16 7.20 2.87
N THR A 173 8.95 7.93 2.09
CA THR A 173 10.34 8.30 2.37
C THR A 173 10.41 9.80 2.59
N ASN A 174 11.56 10.35 2.98
CA ASN A 174 11.72 11.81 3.04
C ASN A 174 11.40 12.48 1.68
N VAL A 175 11.60 11.77 0.57
CA VAL A 175 11.34 12.30 -0.77
C VAL A 175 9.84 12.38 -1.09
N SER A 176 9.01 11.49 -0.54
CA SER A 176 7.54 11.63 -0.70
C SER A 176 7.00 12.86 0.04
N LYS A 177 7.65 13.26 1.14
CA LYS A 177 7.33 14.52 1.84
C LYS A 177 7.72 15.74 1.00
N MET A 178 8.86 15.70 0.31
CA MET A 178 9.29 16.80 -0.58
C MET A 178 8.31 16.97 -1.75
N VAL A 179 7.89 15.87 -2.37
CA VAL A 179 6.85 15.88 -3.41
C VAL A 179 5.53 16.45 -2.89
N ALA A 180 5.16 16.15 -1.64
CA ALA A 180 3.94 16.72 -1.05
C ALA A 180 4.04 18.23 -0.77
N ILE A 181 5.25 18.74 -0.46
CA ILE A 181 5.50 20.17 -0.24
C ILE A 181 5.47 20.96 -1.55
N ASP A 182 6.07 20.42 -2.60
CA ASP A 182 6.11 21.04 -3.92
C ASP A 182 5.88 19.98 -5.01
N PRO A 183 4.61 19.70 -5.35
CA PRO A 183 4.26 18.73 -6.38
C PRO A 183 4.64 19.20 -7.78
N GLY A 184 4.94 20.49 -7.99
CA GLY A 184 5.43 21.03 -9.26
C GLY A 184 6.92 20.77 -9.48
N ASN A 185 7.67 20.41 -8.43
CA ASN A 185 9.09 20.18 -8.51
C ASN A 185 9.42 18.83 -9.16
N ARG A 186 9.78 18.88 -10.44
CA ARG A 186 10.18 17.69 -11.22
C ARG A 186 11.33 16.91 -10.58
N ALA A 187 12.29 17.57 -9.93
CA ALA A 187 13.44 16.89 -9.34
C ALA A 187 13.03 15.98 -8.17
N TYR A 188 12.01 16.37 -7.40
CA TYR A 188 11.48 15.56 -6.29
C TYR A 188 10.81 14.28 -6.80
N TRP A 189 10.02 14.39 -7.87
CA TRP A 189 9.41 13.23 -8.53
C TRP A 189 10.46 12.28 -9.14
N GLU A 190 11.48 12.82 -9.80
CA GLU A 190 12.57 12.01 -10.34
C GLU A 190 13.33 11.28 -9.24
N LEU A 191 13.61 11.95 -8.11
CA LEU A 191 14.25 11.33 -6.95
C LEU A 191 13.37 10.26 -6.30
N LEU A 192 12.05 10.48 -6.24
CA LEU A 192 11.09 9.52 -5.67
C LEU A 192 11.00 8.25 -6.53
N GLN A 193 10.94 8.43 -7.85
CA GLN A 193 10.97 7.32 -8.81
C GLN A 193 12.28 6.54 -8.70
N VAL A 194 13.43 7.23 -8.66
CA VAL A 194 14.72 6.57 -8.44
C VAL A 194 14.71 5.78 -7.15
N ASN A 195 14.24 6.36 -6.03
CA ASN A 195 14.15 5.69 -4.73
C ASN A 195 13.24 4.45 -4.72
N ALA A 196 12.10 4.50 -5.41
CA ALA A 196 11.24 3.34 -5.58
C ALA A 196 11.92 2.22 -6.38
N LEU A 197 12.72 2.61 -7.38
CA LEU A 197 13.49 1.73 -8.24
C LEU A 197 14.82 1.27 -7.62
N LYS A 198 15.27 1.83 -6.49
CA LYS A 198 16.52 1.40 -5.80
C LYS A 198 16.50 -0.04 -5.31
N LYS A 199 15.33 -0.67 -5.26
CA LYS A 199 15.20 -2.10 -4.99
C LYS A 199 15.51 -2.97 -6.20
N GLU A 200 15.53 -2.39 -7.39
CA GLU A 200 15.81 -3.05 -8.66
C GLU A 200 17.31 -2.91 -8.99
N ALA A 201 17.89 -3.87 -9.73
CA ALA A 201 19.29 -3.80 -10.12
C ALA A 201 19.58 -2.62 -11.08
N PHE A 202 18.60 -2.26 -11.92
CA PHE A 202 18.65 -1.16 -12.86
C PHE A 202 17.24 -0.70 -13.27
N TYR A 203 17.14 0.44 -13.94
CA TYR A 203 15.90 0.87 -14.61
C TYR A 203 16.18 1.48 -15.99
N LEU A 204 15.16 1.46 -16.85
CA LEU A 204 15.23 1.87 -18.25
C LEU A 204 14.41 3.14 -18.49
N LYS A 205 15.01 4.20 -19.04
CA LYS A 205 14.31 5.36 -19.58
C LYS A 205 14.31 5.30 -21.10
N LEU A 206 13.14 5.31 -21.73
CA LEU A 206 13.03 5.42 -23.19
C LEU A 206 12.83 6.88 -23.60
N HIS A 207 13.61 7.31 -24.59
CA HIS A 207 13.46 8.58 -25.30
C HIS A 207 13.13 8.29 -26.77
N GLN A 208 12.80 9.32 -27.55
CA GLN A 208 12.47 9.17 -28.98
C GLN A 208 13.64 8.60 -29.80
N GLU A 209 14.87 8.94 -29.44
CA GLU A 209 16.07 8.59 -30.23
C GLU A 209 16.99 7.59 -29.53
N TYR A 210 16.76 7.32 -28.24
CA TYR A 210 17.65 6.47 -27.44
C TYR A 210 16.95 5.86 -26.22
N ALA A 211 17.53 4.79 -25.69
CA ALA A 211 17.22 4.26 -24.37
C ALA A 211 18.36 4.57 -23.39
N LYS A 212 18.05 4.79 -22.11
CA LYS A 212 19.04 5.01 -21.05
C LYS A 212 18.82 3.98 -19.96
N ILE A 213 19.79 3.10 -19.78
CA ILE A 213 19.82 2.11 -18.69
C ILE A 213 20.60 2.73 -17.54
N ILE A 214 19.99 2.78 -16.36
CA ILE A 214 20.60 3.34 -15.17
C ILE A 214 20.68 2.24 -14.12
N PHE A 215 21.90 1.85 -13.77
CA PHE A 215 22.19 0.83 -12.77
C PHE A 215 22.28 1.45 -11.38
N MET A 216 21.80 0.71 -10.38
CA MET A 216 21.87 1.14 -8.99
C MET A 216 23.30 1.10 -8.45
N GLU A 217 24.02 0.03 -8.79
CA GLU A 217 25.45 -0.12 -8.58
C GLU A 217 26.21 -0.08 -9.91
N PRO A 218 27.51 0.26 -9.92
CA PRO A 218 28.31 0.22 -11.14
C PRO A 218 28.22 -1.17 -11.80
N PHE A 219 27.78 -1.22 -13.06
CA PHE A 219 27.62 -2.47 -13.81
C PHE A 219 28.82 -2.69 -14.73
N LYS A 220 29.37 -3.89 -14.70
CA LYS A 220 30.36 -4.40 -15.66
C LYS A 220 29.82 -5.67 -16.29
N GLY A 221 29.65 -5.65 -17.60
CA GLY A 221 28.99 -6.73 -18.28
C GLY A 221 28.66 -6.46 -19.73
N ARG A 222 27.76 -7.26 -20.28
CA ARG A 222 27.25 -7.08 -21.64
C ARG A 222 25.76 -6.82 -21.60
N ILE A 223 25.30 -5.87 -22.40
CA ILE A 223 23.90 -5.55 -22.59
C ILE A 223 23.54 -5.89 -24.02
N VAL A 224 22.58 -6.81 -24.20
CA VAL A 224 22.03 -7.12 -25.53
C VAL A 224 20.73 -6.35 -25.71
N PHE A 225 20.60 -5.57 -26.79
CA PHE A 225 19.41 -4.80 -27.14
C PHE A 225 19.03 -5.07 -28.61
N GLY A 226 17.99 -5.87 -28.82
CA GLY A 226 17.67 -6.42 -30.15
C GLY A 226 18.78 -7.35 -30.63
N GLU A 227 19.28 -7.12 -31.84
CA GLU A 227 20.43 -7.87 -32.41
C GLU A 227 21.79 -7.25 -32.03
N ARG A 228 21.79 -6.18 -31.23
CA ARG A 228 23.02 -5.47 -30.90
C ARG A 228 23.51 -5.79 -29.50
N GLU A 229 24.82 -5.92 -29.35
CA GLU A 229 25.49 -6.18 -28.07
C GLU A 229 26.39 -5.00 -27.69
N VAL A 230 26.32 -4.57 -26.44
CA VAL A 230 27.12 -3.48 -25.88
C VAL A 230 27.89 -3.98 -24.67
N ALA A 231 29.21 -3.98 -24.77
CA ALA A 231 30.07 -4.18 -23.61
C ALA A 231 30.07 -2.92 -22.74
N VAL A 232 29.87 -3.12 -21.45
CA VAL A 232 29.72 -2.06 -20.45
C VAL A 232 30.77 -2.24 -19.39
N ASN A 233 31.51 -1.18 -19.12
CA ASN A 233 32.61 -1.21 -18.16
C ASN A 233 32.32 -0.28 -16.98
N TRP A 234 31.95 -0.86 -15.85
CA TRP A 234 31.82 -0.20 -14.54
C TRP A 234 31.12 1.17 -14.58
N THR A 235 29.93 1.23 -15.17
CA THR A 235 29.15 2.47 -15.22
C THR A 235 27.80 2.31 -14.55
N LYS A 236 27.30 3.39 -13.96
CA LYS A 236 25.93 3.49 -13.47
C LYS A 236 24.94 3.85 -14.57
N CYS A 237 25.40 4.15 -15.78
CA CYS A 237 24.56 4.62 -16.85
C CYS A 237 25.08 4.21 -18.22
N VAL A 238 24.19 3.65 -19.05
CA VAL A 238 24.44 3.33 -20.46
C VAL A 238 23.37 3.98 -21.31
N LYS A 239 23.79 4.73 -22.34
CA LYS A 239 22.91 5.31 -23.35
C LYS A 239 22.99 4.45 -24.61
N LEU A 240 21.83 4.04 -25.13
CA LEU A 240 21.67 3.18 -26.28
C LEU A 240 20.91 3.96 -27.36
N ASP A 241 21.61 4.54 -28.33
CA ASP A 241 20.97 5.27 -29.44
C ASP A 241 20.31 4.28 -30.42
N TYR A 242 19.06 4.51 -30.79
CA TYR A 242 18.32 3.59 -31.68
C TYR A 242 18.90 3.57 -33.09
N ASN A 243 19.24 4.76 -33.60
CA ASN A 243 19.67 4.99 -34.98
C ASN A 243 21.17 5.31 -35.11
N GLY A 244 21.91 5.45 -34.00
CA GLY A 244 23.33 5.77 -34.00
C GLY A 244 24.22 4.57 -33.68
N PRO A 245 25.52 4.59 -34.06
CA PRO A 245 26.51 3.69 -33.48
C PRO A 245 26.60 3.94 -31.97
N PHE A 246 26.81 2.89 -31.16
CA PHE A 246 26.98 3.06 -29.71
C PHE A 246 28.24 3.87 -29.42
N ASN A 247 28.08 5.15 -29.10
CA ASN A 247 29.19 5.97 -28.65
C ASN A 247 29.59 5.54 -27.23
N GLN A 248 30.70 4.82 -27.12
CA GLN A 248 31.34 4.50 -25.83
C GLN A 248 31.76 5.77 -25.06
N ASP A 249 31.82 6.93 -25.72
CA ASP A 249 32.29 8.19 -25.15
C ASP A 249 31.30 8.91 -24.22
N THR A 250 30.13 8.32 -23.94
CA THR A 250 29.25 8.82 -22.85
C THR A 250 29.34 7.97 -21.58
N ILE A 251 30.49 7.36 -21.32
CA ILE A 251 30.78 6.65 -20.07
C ILE A 251 31.45 7.65 -19.10
N LEU A 252 30.64 8.33 -18.28
CA LEU A 252 31.15 9.07 -17.12
C LEU A 252 31.49 8.07 -16.01
N GLY A 253 32.69 7.51 -16.03
CA GLY A 253 33.19 6.62 -14.98
C GLY A 253 34.70 6.45 -15.01
N LYS A 254 35.39 6.83 -13.93
CA LYS A 254 36.82 6.52 -13.69
C LYS A 254 37.00 5.02 -13.43
N LYS A 255 38.08 4.42 -13.97
CA LYS A 255 38.65 3.11 -13.56
C LYS A 255 39.02 3.16 -12.06
N GLU A 256 39.01 2.11 -11.24
CA GLU A 256 39.56 0.74 -11.37
C GLU A 256 38.84 -0.23 -10.40
N GLY A 257 38.83 -1.53 -10.74
CA GLY A 257 38.39 -2.62 -9.85
C GLY A 257 38.18 -3.94 -10.62
N GLU A 258 38.91 -4.99 -10.25
CA GLU A 258 38.74 -6.34 -10.80
C GLU A 258 37.50 -7.01 -10.20
N GLY A 259 36.37 -6.94 -10.92
CA GLY A 259 35.17 -7.72 -10.64
C GLY A 259 34.79 -8.60 -11.84
N SER A 260 34.15 -9.73 -11.52
CA SER A 260 33.59 -10.72 -12.44
C SER A 260 32.60 -10.07 -13.43
N MET A 261 32.63 -10.50 -14.70
CA MET A 261 31.69 -10.02 -15.72
C MET A 261 30.30 -10.61 -15.49
N ALA A 262 29.28 -9.77 -15.33
CA ALA A 262 27.88 -10.19 -15.37
C ALA A 262 27.33 -10.07 -16.81
N GLU A 263 26.42 -10.93 -17.23
CA GLU A 263 25.75 -10.82 -18.54
C GLU A 263 24.28 -10.44 -18.36
N ALA A 264 23.79 -9.43 -19.10
CA ALA A 264 22.40 -9.00 -19.06
C ALA A 264 21.81 -8.96 -20.48
N THR A 265 20.86 -9.85 -20.77
CA THR A 265 20.17 -9.89 -22.06
C THR A 265 18.81 -9.19 -21.96
N LEU A 266 18.58 -8.12 -22.75
CA LEU A 266 17.27 -7.46 -22.86
C LEU A 266 16.59 -7.86 -24.17
N ASN A 267 15.68 -8.85 -24.12
CA ASN A 267 14.92 -9.29 -25.29
C ASN A 267 13.60 -8.55 -25.44
N LEU A 268 13.58 -7.45 -26.20
CA LEU A 268 12.40 -6.59 -26.40
C LEU A 268 11.16 -7.32 -26.96
N ASN A 269 11.33 -8.47 -27.63
CA ASN A 269 10.23 -9.25 -28.20
C ASN A 269 9.40 -9.98 -27.12
N GLN A 270 9.87 -9.99 -25.86
CA GLN A 270 9.15 -10.54 -24.71
C GLN A 270 8.34 -9.48 -23.94
N TYR A 271 8.32 -8.23 -24.41
CA TYR A 271 7.65 -7.12 -23.74
C TYR A 271 6.42 -6.69 -24.55
N SER A 272 5.25 -6.68 -23.91
CA SER A 272 4.05 -6.06 -24.45
C SER A 272 4.00 -4.60 -24.02
N PHE A 273 3.86 -3.70 -25.00
CA PHE A 273 3.70 -2.27 -24.74
C PHE A 273 2.22 -2.00 -24.50
N LYS A 274 1.87 -1.68 -23.26
CA LYS A 274 0.54 -1.15 -22.97
C LYS A 274 0.64 0.37 -22.84
N GLN A 275 0.03 1.08 -23.78
CA GLN A 275 -0.30 2.48 -23.56
C GLN A 275 -1.24 2.51 -22.36
N ILE A 276 -0.77 3.08 -21.26
CA ILE A 276 -1.60 3.29 -20.08
C ILE A 276 -2.35 4.59 -20.36
N ASP A 277 -3.64 4.47 -20.68
CA ASP A 277 -4.52 5.63 -20.73
C ASP A 277 -4.50 6.33 -19.38
N GLU A 278 -4.53 7.66 -19.43
CA GLU A 278 -4.42 8.49 -18.23
C GLU A 278 -5.46 8.05 -17.18
N PRO A 279 -5.07 7.87 -15.91
CA PRO A 279 -6.05 7.67 -14.85
C PRO A 279 -7.05 8.83 -14.89
N SER A 280 -8.35 8.54 -14.85
CA SER A 280 -9.43 9.54 -14.96
C SER A 280 -9.26 10.74 -14.02
N ILE A 281 -8.58 10.54 -12.90
CA ILE A 281 -8.27 11.58 -11.93
C ILE A 281 -7.28 12.63 -12.43
N VAL A 282 -6.36 12.28 -13.35
CA VAL A 282 -5.46 13.24 -14.01
C VAL A 282 -6.28 14.16 -14.90
N SER A 283 -7.22 13.62 -15.67
CA SER A 283 -8.16 14.41 -16.47
C SER A 283 -9.04 15.31 -15.58
N MET A 284 -9.53 14.81 -14.45
CA MET A 284 -10.32 15.61 -13.49
C MET A 284 -9.51 16.73 -12.83
N VAL A 285 -8.23 16.50 -12.49
CA VAL A 285 -7.34 17.53 -11.94
C VAL A 285 -7.04 18.61 -12.98
N LEU A 286 -6.92 18.24 -14.25
CA LEU A 286 -6.72 19.17 -15.37
C LEU A 286 -7.99 19.98 -15.72
N GLU A 287 -9.18 19.41 -15.51
CA GLU A 287 -10.46 20.15 -15.61
C GLU A 287 -10.61 21.21 -14.51
N LEU A 288 -10.11 20.90 -13.29
CA LEU A 288 -10.19 21.81 -12.15
C LEU A 288 -9.15 22.93 -12.18
N GLU A 289 -7.95 22.70 -12.75
CA GLU A 289 -6.94 23.74 -12.98
C GLU A 289 -6.23 23.59 -14.33
N PRO A 290 -6.75 24.21 -15.41
CA PRO A 290 -6.21 24.09 -16.77
C PRO A 290 -4.78 24.63 -16.95
N SER A 291 -4.29 25.47 -16.03
CA SER A 291 -2.93 26.01 -16.02
C SER A 291 -1.87 24.98 -15.57
N ASN A 292 -2.28 23.81 -15.08
CA ASN A 292 -1.39 22.75 -14.62
C ASN A 292 -0.90 21.84 -15.78
N CYS A 293 -0.55 22.46 -16.92
CA CYS A 293 -0.25 21.82 -18.20
C CYS A 293 1.06 20.99 -18.24
N HIS A 294 1.74 20.79 -17.10
CA HIS A 294 3.02 20.07 -17.01
C HIS A 294 2.90 18.58 -16.66
N ALA A 295 1.69 18.06 -16.44
CA ALA A 295 1.42 16.62 -16.36
C ALA A 295 1.58 15.89 -17.72
N LEU A 296 1.67 16.65 -18.81
CA LEU A 296 1.93 16.14 -20.16
C LEU A 296 3.38 15.68 -20.30
N LYS A 297 3.66 14.41 -19.96
CA LYS A 297 4.63 13.56 -20.67
C LYS A 297 4.18 12.11 -20.61
N THR A 298 3.76 11.58 -21.75
CA THR A 298 3.57 10.16 -22.00
C THR A 298 4.79 9.38 -21.49
N ARG A 299 4.59 8.46 -20.56
CA ARG A 299 5.60 7.48 -20.14
C ARG A 299 4.98 6.10 -20.19
N ALA A 300 5.48 5.27 -21.09
CA ALA A 300 5.17 3.85 -21.12
C ALA A 300 5.85 3.18 -19.92
N PHE A 301 5.08 2.45 -19.13
CA PHE A 301 5.60 1.56 -18.09
C PHE A 301 5.35 0.11 -18.52
N PHE A 302 6.34 -0.74 -18.29
CA PHE A 302 6.33 -2.13 -18.71
C PHE A 302 5.68 -3.00 -17.65
N LYS A 303 4.72 -3.82 -18.07
CA LYS A 303 4.17 -4.91 -17.26
C LYS A 303 4.48 -6.22 -17.97
N ASN A 304 5.30 -7.07 -17.35
CA ASN A 304 5.44 -8.45 -17.76
C ASN A 304 4.26 -9.23 -17.14
N ASP A 305 3.50 -9.96 -17.95
CA ASP A 305 2.39 -10.81 -17.51
C ASP A 305 2.84 -12.03 -16.68
N ARG A 306 4.14 -12.15 -16.42
CA ARG A 306 4.72 -13.01 -15.39
C ARG A 306 5.63 -12.14 -14.52
N CYS A 307 5.37 -12.09 -13.21
CA CYS A 307 6.29 -11.51 -12.21
C CYS A 307 7.63 -12.27 -12.19
N LEU A 308 8.46 -12.06 -13.21
CA LEU A 308 9.82 -12.57 -13.35
C LEU A 308 10.69 -11.40 -13.77
N ILE A 309 11.24 -10.74 -12.75
CA ILE A 309 12.52 -10.03 -12.83
C ILE A 309 13.51 -11.00 -13.45
N ALA A 310 14.29 -10.56 -14.43
CA ALA A 310 15.30 -11.36 -15.07
C ALA A 310 16.28 -11.90 -14.00
N VAL A 311 16.19 -13.21 -13.74
CA VAL A 311 17.20 -13.94 -12.98
C VAL A 311 18.41 -14.08 -13.89
N ILE A 312 19.43 -13.26 -13.66
CA ILE A 312 20.77 -13.53 -14.18
C ILE A 312 21.34 -14.62 -13.27
N LYS A 313 21.50 -15.85 -13.80
CA LYS A 313 22.18 -16.93 -13.09
C LYS A 313 23.62 -16.50 -12.80
N SER A 314 24.07 -16.80 -11.57
CA SER A 314 25.42 -16.56 -11.05
C SER A 314 26.52 -17.17 -11.91
#